data_AF-A0A9W8MPJ3-F1
#
_entry.id   AF-A0A9W8MPJ3-F1
#
_cell.length_a   1.000
_cell.length_b   1.000
_cell.length_c   1.000
_cell.angle_alpha   90.00
_cell.angle_beta   90.00
_cell.angle_gamma   90.00
#
_symmetry.space_group_name_H-M   'P 1'
#
loop_
_entity.id
_entity.type
_entity.pdbx_description
1 polymer ?
#
loop_
_entity_poly.entity_id
_entity_poly.type
_entity_poly.pdbx_seq_one_letter_code
_entity_poly.pdbx_strand_id
1 'polypeptide(L)'
;MLYKGKALRKTDDLISWLVEGAPPEHRNVEDITAKVMLINFAAIHTTSITTTNALFNLAARQEYIGPLRAEIEEVTRAYGWTKESMARLRKLDSFMKESSRLSGIVGLSMSRKAEKDFTFSNGLTIPAGYTVAVASEGIHTDPVGNLRGPTHVQRLQGSARAEMQAQILRSPIL
;
A
#
# COMPACT_ATOMS: atom_id res chain seq x y z
N MET A 1 7.72 -15.18 47.32
CA MET A 1 6.84 -15.97 46.44
C MET A 1 7.39 -15.91 45.03
N LEU A 2 8.06 -16.96 44.58
CA LEU A 2 8.61 -17.02 43.22
C LEU A 2 7.46 -17.36 42.26
N TYR A 3 7.17 -16.46 41.32
CA TYR A 3 6.19 -16.68 40.26
C TYR A 3 6.70 -17.84 39.40
N LYS A 4 6.14 -19.04 39.60
CA LYS A 4 6.38 -20.18 38.72
C LYS A 4 5.79 -19.83 37.36
N GLY A 5 6.66 -19.38 36.45
CA GLY A 5 6.31 -19.05 35.07
C GLY A 5 5.65 -20.26 34.40
N LYS A 6 4.35 -20.14 34.13
CA LYS A 6 3.67 -21.01 33.17
C LYS A 6 4.49 -20.93 31.88
N ALA A 7 4.93 -22.08 31.34
CA ALA A 7 5.61 -22.11 30.06
C ALA A 7 4.75 -21.34 29.04
N LEU A 8 5.26 -20.19 28.57
CA LEU A 8 4.54 -19.34 27.64
C LEU A 8 4.30 -20.17 26.38
N ARG A 9 3.02 -20.37 26.04
CA ARG A 9 2.63 -21.01 24.79
C ARG A 9 3.29 -20.22 23.66
N LYS A 10 4.10 -20.86 22.81
CA LYS A 10 4.71 -20.20 21.65
C LYS A 10 3.59 -19.53 20.85
N THR A 11 3.57 -18.20 20.86
CA THR A 11 2.62 -17.38 20.12
C THR A 11 3.22 -17.07 18.75
N ASP A 12 2.39 -17.11 17.70
CA ASP A 12 2.80 -16.69 16.36
C ASP A 12 2.52 -15.19 16.22
N ASP A 13 3.38 -14.38 16.83
CA ASP A 13 3.25 -12.93 16.87
C ASP A 13 4.58 -12.22 16.61
N LEU A 14 4.50 -10.91 16.39
CA LEU A 14 5.67 -10.08 16.08
C LEU A 14 6.77 -10.19 17.12
N ILE A 15 6.44 -10.26 18.41
CA ILE A 15 7.44 -10.30 19.48
C ILE A 15 8.19 -11.62 19.42
N SER A 16 7.47 -12.73 19.27
CA SER A 16 8.07 -14.06 19.08
C SER A 16 8.96 -14.10 17.83
N TRP A 17 8.52 -13.51 16.71
CA TRP A 17 9.35 -13.42 15.49
C TRP A 17 10.62 -12.58 15.69
N LEU A 18 10.54 -11.47 16.44
CA LEU A 18 11.70 -10.63 16.74
C LEU A 18 12.70 -11.32 17.66
N VAL A 19 12.23 -12.08 18.65
CA VAL A 19 13.10 -12.84 19.57
C VAL A 19 13.80 -13.98 18.84
N GLU A 20 13.05 -14.75 18.04
CA GLU A 20 13.61 -15.89 17.29
C GLU A 20 14.58 -15.44 16.19
N GLY A 21 14.26 -14.35 15.51
CA GLY A 21 15.07 -13.79 14.42
C GLY A 21 16.28 -12.95 14.88
N ALA A 22 16.33 -12.54 16.15
CA ALA A 22 17.45 -11.73 16.65
C ALA A 22 18.73 -12.60 16.84
N PRO A 23 19.92 -12.06 16.51
CA PRO A 23 21.19 -12.64 16.94
C PRO A 23 21.27 -12.76 18.48
N PRO A 24 21.99 -13.74 19.04
CA PRO A 24 22.08 -13.95 20.49
C PRO A 24 22.42 -12.69 21.30
N GLU A 25 23.32 -11.86 20.79
CA GLU A 25 23.75 -10.58 21.38
C GLU A 25 22.63 -9.53 21.48
N HIS A 26 21.62 -9.62 20.62
CA HIS A 26 20.49 -8.69 20.53
C HIS A 26 19.16 -9.28 21.03
N ARG A 27 19.21 -10.42 21.72
CA ARG A 27 18.05 -11.06 22.38
C ARG A 27 17.86 -10.55 23.82
N ASN A 28 18.00 -9.24 24.01
CA ASN A 28 17.73 -8.57 25.28
C ASN A 28 16.41 -7.78 25.19
N VAL A 29 15.83 -7.44 26.34
CA VAL A 29 14.50 -6.81 26.40
C VAL A 29 14.53 -5.43 25.77
N GLU A 30 15.62 -4.69 25.96
CA GLU A 30 15.83 -3.33 25.48
C GLU A 30 15.79 -3.28 23.94
N ASP A 31 16.59 -4.12 23.27
CA ASP A 31 16.67 -4.18 21.81
C ASP A 31 15.36 -4.64 21.16
N ILE A 32 14.71 -5.64 21.75
CA ILE A 32 13.42 -6.13 21.24
C ILE A 32 12.35 -5.05 21.41
N THR A 33 12.31 -4.38 22.55
CA THR A 33 11.36 -3.27 22.80
C THR A 33 11.61 -2.11 21.84
N ALA A 34 12.87 -1.73 21.60
CA ALA A 34 13.22 -0.70 20.64
C ALA A 34 12.74 -1.04 19.21
N LYS A 35 12.89 -2.29 18.78
CA LYS A 35 12.39 -2.77 17.47
C LYS A 35 10.87 -2.73 17.39
N VAL A 36 10.15 -3.15 18.44
CA VAL A 36 8.68 -3.06 18.49
C VAL A 36 8.21 -1.62 18.39
N MET A 37 8.84 -0.69 19.12
CA MET A 37 8.53 0.73 19.04
C MET A 37 8.77 1.30 17.64
N LEU A 38 9.88 0.94 17.00
CA LEU A 38 10.20 1.36 15.64
C LEU A 38 9.15 0.88 14.62
N ILE A 39 8.74 -0.40 14.72
CA ILE A 39 7.73 -0.98 13.83
C ILE A 39 6.37 -0.28 14.03
N ASN A 40 5.97 -0.04 15.28
CA ASN A 40 4.73 0.69 15.57
C ASN A 40 4.76 2.11 15.00
N PHE A 41 5.87 2.83 15.20
CA PHE A 41 6.05 4.18 14.64
C PHE A 41 5.91 4.18 13.11
N ALA A 42 6.55 3.23 12.42
CA ALA A 42 6.46 3.10 10.97
C ALA A 42 5.05 2.74 10.47
N ALA A 43 4.33 1.88 11.21
CA ALA A 43 3.03 1.36 10.80
C ALA A 43 1.86 2.33 11.06
N ILE A 44 1.87 3.07 12.17
CA ILE A 44 0.73 3.89 12.60
C ILE A 44 0.44 5.01 11.59
N HIS A 45 1.45 5.80 11.24
CA HIS A 45 1.25 6.97 10.38
C HIS A 45 0.88 6.57 8.95
N THR A 46 1.58 5.58 8.39
CA THR A 46 1.38 5.16 7.00
C THR A 46 -0.03 4.60 6.79
N THR A 47 -0.51 3.73 7.68
CA THR A 47 -1.85 3.15 7.60
C THR A 47 -2.95 4.18 7.85
N SER A 48 -2.80 5.04 8.86
CA SER A 48 -3.79 6.06 9.21
C SER A 48 -3.98 7.07 8.09
N ILE A 49 -2.88 7.59 7.53
CA ILE A 49 -2.92 8.57 6.43
C ILE A 49 -3.50 7.92 5.17
N THR A 50 -3.04 6.73 4.80
CA THR A 50 -3.54 6.02 3.61
C THR A 50 -5.06 5.79 3.69
N THR A 51 -5.54 5.32 4.84
CA THR A 51 -6.97 5.04 5.05
C THR A 51 -7.78 6.33 5.02
N THR A 52 -7.30 7.38 5.69
CA THR A 52 -7.95 8.70 5.71
C THR A 52 -8.05 9.29 4.30
N ASN A 53 -6.96 9.26 3.54
CA ASN A 53 -6.95 9.75 2.16
C ASN A 53 -7.86 8.93 1.25
N ALA A 54 -7.91 7.61 1.42
CA ALA A 54 -8.84 6.76 0.67
C ALA A 54 -10.30 7.13 0.96
N LEU A 55 -10.65 7.41 2.22
CA LEU A 55 -11.99 7.86 2.60
C LEU A 55 -12.33 9.23 2.00
N PHE A 56 -11.41 10.19 2.04
CA PHE A 56 -11.62 11.50 1.42
C PHE A 56 -11.77 11.41 -0.10
N ASN A 57 -10.93 10.61 -0.77
CA ASN A 57 -11.06 10.36 -2.20
C ASN A 57 -12.40 9.69 -2.54
N LEU A 58 -12.90 8.79 -1.69
CA LEU A 58 -14.19 8.13 -1.88
C LEU A 58 -15.36 9.10 -1.65
N ALA A 59 -15.26 9.98 -0.65
CA ALA A 59 -16.25 11.01 -0.39
C ALA A 59 -16.34 12.03 -1.54
N ALA A 60 -15.21 12.36 -2.17
CA ALA A 60 -15.15 13.24 -3.34
C ALA A 60 -15.60 12.56 -4.65
N ARG A 61 -15.55 11.22 -4.71
CA ARG A 61 -15.85 10.43 -5.92
C ARG A 61 -16.83 9.30 -5.60
N GLN A 62 -18.06 9.70 -5.30
CA GLN A 62 -19.09 8.78 -4.82
C GLN A 62 -19.51 7.73 -5.87
N GLU A 63 -19.20 7.94 -7.15
CA GLU A 63 -19.44 6.99 -8.25
C GLU A 63 -18.76 5.62 -8.04
N TYR A 64 -17.70 5.55 -7.23
CA TYR A 64 -17.00 4.29 -6.93
C TYR A 64 -17.66 3.49 -5.79
N ILE A 65 -18.52 4.10 -4.97
CA ILE A 65 -19.09 3.43 -3.78
C ILE A 65 -19.92 2.20 -4.18
N GLY A 66 -20.80 2.34 -5.17
CA GLY A 66 -21.65 1.23 -5.64
C GLY A 66 -20.83 0.04 -6.16
N PRO A 67 -19.94 0.24 -7.15
CA PRO A 67 -19.08 -0.82 -7.67
C PRO A 67 -18.18 -1.50 -6.63
N LEU A 68 -17.66 -0.73 -5.65
CA LEU A 68 -16.83 -1.27 -4.57
C LEU A 68 -17.65 -2.12 -3.60
N ARG A 69 -18.84 -1.66 -3.18
CA ARG A 69 -19.73 -2.44 -2.31
C ARG A 69 -20.17 -3.74 -2.97
N ALA A 70 -20.54 -3.68 -4.25
CA ALA A 70 -20.93 -4.88 -5.00
C ALA A 70 -19.80 -5.93 -5.04
N GLU A 71 -18.55 -5.52 -5.31
CA GLU A 71 -17.40 -6.43 -5.27
C GLU A 71 -17.18 -7.02 -3.88
N ILE A 72 -17.25 -6.19 -2.82
CA ILE A 72 -17.05 -6.64 -1.45
C ILE A 72 -18.13 -7.66 -1.06
N GLU A 73 -19.39 -7.38 -1.35
CA GLU A 73 -20.51 -8.27 -1.04
C GLU A 73 -20.43 -9.59 -1.82
N GLU A 74 -20.09 -9.55 -3.10
CA GLU A 74 -19.92 -10.74 -3.93
C GLU A 74 -18.80 -11.64 -3.40
N VAL A 75 -17.63 -11.06 -3.15
CA VAL A 75 -16.44 -11.80 -2.70
C VAL A 75 -16.62 -12.34 -1.28
N THR A 76 -17.16 -11.54 -0.36
CA THR A 76 -17.37 -11.97 1.03
C THR A 76 -18.49 -13.00 1.15
N ARG A 77 -19.51 -12.95 0.28
CA ARG A 77 -20.54 -14.00 0.21
C ARG A 77 -19.97 -15.34 -0.25
N ALA A 78 -19.06 -15.32 -1.23
CA ALA A 78 -18.47 -16.53 -1.79
C ALA A 78 -17.34 -17.13 -0.91
N TYR A 79 -16.52 -16.30 -0.27
CA TYR A 79 -15.27 -16.73 0.40
C TYR A 79 -15.19 -16.37 1.88
N GLY A 80 -16.20 -15.69 2.44
CA GLY A 80 -16.16 -15.11 3.78
C GLY A 80 -15.12 -14.00 3.92
N TRP A 81 -14.87 -13.57 5.17
CA TRP A 81 -13.79 -12.63 5.51
C TRP A 81 -12.48 -13.38 5.74
N THR A 82 -11.84 -13.80 4.67
CA THR A 82 -10.60 -14.59 4.69
C THR A 82 -9.45 -13.85 3.99
N LYS A 83 -8.20 -14.26 4.23
CA LYS A 83 -7.04 -13.72 3.49
C LYS A 83 -7.19 -13.89 1.97
N GLU A 84 -7.78 -15.00 1.54
CA GLU A 84 -8.07 -15.26 0.13
C GLU A 84 -9.09 -14.26 -0.44
N SER A 85 -10.15 -13.96 0.32
CA SER A 85 -11.15 -12.97 -0.08
C SER A 85 -10.52 -11.59 -0.33
N MET A 86 -9.59 -11.16 0.53
CA MET A 86 -8.90 -9.86 0.39
C MET A 86 -8.09 -9.76 -0.91
N ALA A 87 -7.48 -10.86 -1.35
CA ALA A 87 -6.73 -10.89 -2.62
C ALA A 87 -7.63 -10.81 -3.87
N ARG A 88 -8.94 -11.04 -3.71
CA ARG A 88 -9.93 -11.01 -4.81
C ARG A 88 -10.61 -9.64 -4.97
N LEU A 89 -10.44 -8.72 -4.01
CA LEU A 89 -11.01 -7.36 -4.05
C LEU A 89 -10.21 -6.42 -4.97
N ARG A 90 -10.23 -6.70 -6.28
CA ARG A 90 -9.39 -6.02 -7.28
C ARG A 90 -9.75 -4.55 -7.47
N LYS A 91 -11.04 -4.19 -7.44
CA LYS A 91 -11.49 -2.79 -7.56
C LYS A 91 -11.09 -2.02 -6.30
N LEU A 92 -11.27 -2.60 -5.12
CA LEU A 92 -10.84 -1.97 -3.87
C LEU A 92 -9.32 -1.76 -3.83
N ASP A 93 -8.54 -2.78 -4.17
CA ASP A 93 -7.08 -2.67 -4.25
C ASP A 93 -6.63 -1.60 -5.27
N SER A 94 -7.27 -1.57 -6.45
CA SER A 94 -6.99 -0.55 -7.46
C SER A 94 -7.33 0.88 -6.97
N PHE A 95 -8.46 1.04 -6.28
CA PHE A 95 -8.88 2.32 -5.71
C PHE A 95 -7.90 2.80 -4.63
N MET A 96 -7.49 1.92 -3.71
CA MET A 96 -6.51 2.28 -2.67
C MET A 96 -5.16 2.65 -3.27
N LYS A 97 -4.70 1.93 -4.30
CA LYS A 97 -3.45 2.26 -5.02
C LYS A 97 -3.54 3.63 -5.69
N GLU A 98 -4.64 3.95 -6.34
CA GLU A 98 -4.83 5.24 -6.99
C GLU A 98 -4.95 6.39 -5.99
N SER A 99 -5.66 6.17 -4.88
CA SER A 99 -5.69 7.12 -3.76
C SER A 99 -4.30 7.38 -3.21
N SER A 100 -3.47 6.35 -3.06
CA SER A 100 -2.08 6.50 -2.60
C SER A 100 -1.16 7.15 -3.65
N ARG A 101 -1.45 6.97 -4.94
CA ARG A 101 -0.70 7.66 -6.01
C ARG A 101 -0.95 9.18 -5.97
N LEU A 102 -2.21 9.57 -5.81
CA LEU A 102 -2.65 10.98 -5.80
C LEU A 102 -2.42 11.69 -4.46
N SER A 103 -2.53 10.95 -3.36
CA SER A 103 -2.44 11.48 -1.99
C SER A 103 -1.39 10.71 -1.19
N GLY A 104 -0.20 10.56 -1.79
CA GLY A 104 0.91 9.81 -1.23
C GLY A 104 1.40 10.37 0.10
N ILE A 105 1.93 9.50 0.95
CA ILE A 105 2.40 9.87 2.31
C ILE A 105 3.66 10.74 2.25
N VAL A 106 4.51 10.56 1.23
CA VAL A 106 5.81 11.23 1.13
C VAL A 106 6.08 11.67 -0.31
N GLY A 107 6.36 12.97 -0.52
CA GLY A 107 6.72 13.52 -1.84
C GLY A 107 8.15 13.19 -2.29
N LEU A 108 9.08 13.09 -1.33
CA LEU A 108 10.47 12.67 -1.53
C LEU A 108 10.74 11.35 -0.79
N SER A 109 10.97 10.27 -1.53
CA SER A 109 11.23 8.95 -0.94
C SER A 109 12.70 8.54 -1.07
N MET A 110 13.06 7.44 -0.41
CA MET A 110 14.36 6.79 -0.55
C MET A 110 15.57 7.72 -0.35
N SER A 111 15.51 8.61 0.64
CA SER A 111 16.65 9.47 0.97
C SER A 111 17.88 8.63 1.34
N ARG A 112 19.01 8.93 0.70
CA ARG A 112 20.31 8.27 0.91
C ARG A 112 21.42 9.31 0.94
N LYS A 113 22.37 9.15 1.85
CA LYS A 113 23.60 9.94 1.88
C LYS A 113 24.71 9.18 1.17
N ALA A 114 25.40 9.84 0.24
CA ALA A 114 26.58 9.28 -0.40
C ALA A 114 27.74 9.24 0.61
N GLU A 115 28.21 8.05 0.99
CA GLU A 115 29.38 7.92 1.86
C GLU A 115 30.70 8.11 1.10
N LYS A 116 30.67 7.84 -0.20
CA LYS A 116 31.77 8.03 -1.15
C LYS A 116 31.21 8.54 -2.47
N ASP A 117 32.08 9.09 -3.31
CA ASP A 117 31.71 9.53 -4.65
C ASP A 117 31.08 8.37 -5.44
N PHE A 118 29.92 8.64 -6.04
CA PHE A 118 29.15 7.65 -6.79
C PHE A 118 28.81 8.19 -8.17
N THR A 119 29.31 7.52 -9.22
CA THR A 119 29.01 7.87 -10.62
C THR A 119 27.92 6.96 -11.15
N PHE A 120 26.82 7.55 -11.59
CA PHE A 120 25.73 6.86 -12.29
C PHE A 120 26.18 6.44 -13.71
N SER A 121 25.44 5.50 -14.30
CA SER A 121 25.68 5.03 -15.68
C SER A 121 25.56 6.13 -16.74
N ASN A 122 24.85 7.23 -16.44
CA ASN A 122 24.73 8.41 -17.30
C ASN A 122 25.89 9.42 -17.13
N GLY A 123 26.92 9.08 -16.34
CA GLY A 123 28.08 9.93 -16.09
C GLY A 123 27.89 11.00 -15.00
N LEU A 124 26.70 11.14 -14.40
CA LEU A 124 26.49 12.05 -13.27
C LEU A 124 27.19 11.51 -12.02
N THR A 125 28.02 12.32 -11.38
CA THR A 125 28.70 11.97 -10.13
C THR A 125 28.06 12.68 -8.95
N ILE A 126 27.69 11.93 -7.91
CA ILE A 126 27.31 12.45 -6.60
C ILE A 126 28.54 12.44 -5.70
N PRO A 127 29.01 13.60 -5.20
CA PRO A 127 30.12 13.64 -4.26
C PRO A 127 29.76 13.04 -2.89
N ALA A 128 30.78 12.54 -2.19
CA ALA A 128 30.65 12.12 -0.81
C ALA A 128 30.07 13.25 0.07
N GLY A 129 29.17 12.89 0.98
CA GLY A 129 28.49 13.80 1.89
C GLY A 129 27.14 14.33 1.39
N TYR A 130 26.84 14.22 0.09
CA TYR A 130 25.57 14.69 -0.47
C TYR A 130 24.43 13.73 -0.14
N THR A 131 23.23 14.28 0.06
CA THR A 131 22.00 13.50 0.21
C THR A 131 21.18 13.57 -1.06
N VAL A 132 20.76 12.40 -1.56
CA VAL A 132 19.87 12.27 -2.71
C VAL A 132 18.57 11.61 -2.29
N ALA A 133 17.49 11.96 -2.97
CA ALA A 133 16.16 11.40 -2.75
C ALA A 133 15.42 11.27 -4.08
N VAL A 134 14.39 10.44 -4.11
CA VAL A 134 13.55 10.22 -5.29
C VAL A 134 12.31 11.09 -5.19
N ALA A 135 12.04 11.90 -6.23
CA ALA A 135 10.85 12.74 -6.33
C ALA A 135 9.60 11.91 -6.68
N SER A 136 9.12 11.12 -5.72
CA SER A 136 7.98 10.22 -5.89
C SER A 136 6.71 10.94 -6.36
N GLU A 137 6.38 12.09 -5.79
CA GLU A 137 5.18 12.84 -6.19
C GLU A 137 5.26 13.32 -7.64
N GLY A 138 6.42 13.84 -8.05
CA GLY A 138 6.65 14.26 -9.43
C GLY A 138 6.50 13.10 -10.42
N ILE A 139 7.06 11.93 -10.08
CA ILE A 139 6.92 10.71 -10.91
C ILE A 139 5.46 10.22 -10.94
N HIS A 140 4.77 10.28 -9.81
CA HIS A 140 3.37 9.84 -9.72
C HIS A 140 2.43 10.73 -10.52
N THR A 141 2.75 12.02 -10.68
CA THR A 141 1.90 13.02 -11.32
C THR A 141 2.37 13.46 -12.71
N ASP A 142 3.50 12.92 -13.19
CA ASP A 142 4.07 13.24 -14.50
C ASP A 142 3.09 12.85 -15.64
N PRO A 143 2.60 13.83 -16.42
CA PRO A 143 1.68 13.58 -17.53
C PRO A 143 2.34 12.88 -18.72
N VAL A 144 3.66 12.95 -18.88
CA VAL A 144 4.38 12.50 -20.09
C VAL A 144 4.94 11.08 -19.92
N GLY A 145 5.48 10.73 -18.75
CA GLY A 145 6.24 9.51 -18.54
C GLY A 145 5.47 8.25 -18.14
N ASN A 146 4.29 8.36 -17.49
CA ASN A 146 3.70 7.20 -16.79
C ASN A 146 2.26 6.82 -17.20
N LEU A 147 1.61 7.57 -18.10
CA LEU A 147 0.18 7.40 -18.44
C LEU A 147 -0.10 6.75 -19.80
N ARG A 148 0.89 6.13 -20.47
CA ARG A 148 0.68 5.49 -21.80
C ARG A 148 -0.02 4.13 -21.77
N GLY A 149 -0.56 3.68 -20.64
CA GLY A 149 -1.42 2.50 -20.57
C GLY A 149 -2.66 2.79 -19.74
N PRO A 150 -3.87 2.38 -20.17
CA PRO A 150 -5.06 2.54 -19.35
C PRO A 150 -4.86 1.77 -18.05
N THR A 151 -4.93 2.49 -16.92
CA THR A 151 -4.93 1.88 -15.58
C THR A 151 -6.04 0.83 -15.52
N HIS A 152 -5.91 -0.17 -14.65
CA HIS A 152 -6.94 -1.21 -14.54
C HIS A 152 -8.33 -0.62 -14.27
N VAL A 153 -8.40 0.50 -13.54
CA VAL A 153 -9.63 1.30 -13.33
C VAL A 153 -10.16 1.89 -14.63
N GLN A 154 -9.33 2.47 -15.49
CA GLN A 154 -9.74 2.96 -16.81
C GLN A 154 -10.14 1.82 -17.75
N ARG A 155 -9.54 0.63 -17.62
CA ARG A 155 -9.97 -0.58 -18.34
C ARG A 155 -11.34 -1.07 -17.90
N LEU A 156 -11.62 -1.04 -16.60
CA LEU A 156 -12.94 -1.38 -16.05
C LEU A 156 -14.01 -0.33 -16.39
N GLN A 157 -13.64 0.95 -16.44
CA GLN A 157 -14.54 2.01 -16.93
C GLN A 157 -14.79 1.91 -18.43
N GLY A 158 -13.77 1.54 -19.21
CA GLY A 158 -13.89 1.27 -20.64
C GLY A 158 -14.77 0.05 -20.94
N SER A 159 -14.60 -1.04 -20.18
CA SER A 159 -15.43 -2.25 -20.33
C SER A 159 -16.87 -2.01 -19.89
N ALA A 160 -17.08 -1.33 -18.75
CA ALA A 160 -18.44 -1.00 -18.27
C ALA A 160 -19.17 -0.03 -19.22
N ARG A 161 -18.47 0.93 -19.84
CA ARG A 161 -19.04 1.79 -20.88
C ARG A 161 -19.39 1.03 -22.15
N ALA A 162 -18.53 0.10 -22.57
CA ALA A 162 -18.77 -0.72 -23.77
C ALA A 162 -19.94 -1.69 -23.56
N GLU A 163 -20.05 -2.30 -22.38
CA GLU A 163 -21.17 -3.17 -22.00
C GLU A 163 -22.49 -2.40 -21.91
N MET A 164 -22.48 -1.20 -21.31
CA MET A 164 -23.67 -0.34 -21.23
C MET A 164 -24.14 0.14 -22.60
N GLN A 165 -23.22 0.52 -23.52
CA GLN A 165 -23.58 0.88 -24.90
C GLN A 165 -24.09 -0.32 -25.71
N ALA A 166 -23.50 -1.51 -25.53
CA ALA A 166 -23.97 -2.72 -26.19
C ALA A 166 -25.35 -3.16 -25.70
N GLN A 167 -25.71 -2.87 -24.45
CA GLN A 167 -27.02 -3.18 -23.88
C GLN A 167 -28.10 -2.20 -24.36
N ILE A 168 -27.76 -0.92 -24.54
CA ILE A 168 -28.63 0.10 -25.12
C ILE A 168 -28.93 -0.21 -26.60
N LEU A 169 -27.92 -0.63 -27.38
CA LEU A 169 -28.10 -0.98 -28.80
C LEU A 169 -28.80 -2.33 -29.04
N ARG A 170 -29.05 -3.13 -27.99
CA ARG A 170 -29.76 -4.41 -28.07
C ARG A 170 -31.20 -4.35 -27.56
N SER A 171 -31.65 -3.19 -27.06
CA SER A 171 -33.05 -2.99 -26.68
C SER A 171 -33.88 -2.65 -27.92
N PRO A 172 -34.87 -3.48 -28.32
CA PRO A 172 -35.87 -3.04 -29.29
C PRO A 172 -36.83 -2.08 -28.58
N ILE A 173 -37.14 -0.95 -29.23
CA ILE A 173 -37.96 0.19 -28.79
C ILE A 173 -37.09 1.24 -28.05
N LEU A 174 -36.77 2.43 -28.59
CA LEU A 174 -37.36 3.26 -29.67
C LEU A 174 -36.56 3.23 -30.98
#